data_AF-A0A7K2YLI3-F1
#
_entry.id   AF-A0A7K2YLI3-F1
#
_cell.length_a   1.000
_cell.length_b   1.000
_cell.length_c   1.000
_cell.angle_alpha   90.00
_cell.angle_beta   90.00
_cell.angle_gamma   90.00
#
_symmetry.space_group_name_H-M   'P 1'
#
loop_
_entity.id
_entity.type
_entity.pdbx_description
1 polymer ?
#
loop_
_entity_poly.entity_id
_entity_poly.type
_entity_poly.pdbx_seq_one_letter_code
_entity_poly.pdbx_strand_id
1 'polypeptide(L)'
;MDLLQSFAWDGILWPAAAEAAVAQLTDPDEGVRRRAARLVVWAGGRDPAFTAIRELTDPLVRTVLAVALGASVAHLRADSLASVRFLAHLETLRAAPPKRWAALDAALLADAREAALHLDDVGPRWEWVLQHLGREHHTYSLAARLLADPGTRDIGAGLARSACHHWRAAPIELLPPLARHSGREVGPALAKALTTASISEAAMRVHGALAATVPLTPYPEARRRSRGGPRPSYDSASAASLLAAEPVSIGRLREAPEIFGALLDAGPLTFRQAVQLYNLTFRRPGRMQAVCAPLWLRHAGPTAVPRVLARMTPHLGEYVFGEYYLEGLARMGRQALPALPALTALIKRRTRIPVNDSTPDAEMMLDERLLAAALDARRAILSEAAP
;
A
#
# COMPACT_ATOMS: atom_id res chain seq x y z
N MET A 1 26.59 -11.10 6.77
CA MET A 1 25.97 -10.83 5.45
C MET A 1 25.48 -9.40 5.35
N ASP A 2 24.78 -8.86 6.36
CA ASP A 2 24.30 -7.47 6.36
C ASP A 2 25.42 -6.42 6.20
N LEU A 3 26.59 -6.66 6.81
CA LEU A 3 27.79 -5.83 6.62
C LEU A 3 28.36 -5.90 5.20
N LEU A 4 28.31 -7.06 4.53
CA LEU A 4 28.77 -7.19 3.14
C LEU A 4 27.77 -6.59 2.14
N GLN A 5 26.47 -6.70 2.46
CA GLN A 5 25.40 -6.06 1.70
C GLN A 5 25.46 -4.54 1.77
N SER A 6 25.88 -3.95 2.91
CA SER A 6 26.02 -2.50 3.03
C SER A 6 27.21 -1.94 2.24
N PHE A 7 28.29 -2.70 2.05
CA PHE A 7 29.47 -2.25 1.29
C PHE A 7 29.38 -2.50 -0.23
N ALA A 8 28.57 -3.47 -0.67
CA ALA A 8 28.37 -3.72 -2.11
C ALA A 8 27.57 -2.61 -2.83
N TRP A 9 26.91 -1.71 -2.10
CA TRP A 9 26.18 -0.57 -2.66
C TRP A 9 27.09 0.48 -3.32
N ASP A 10 28.37 0.52 -2.96
CA ASP A 10 29.34 1.47 -3.52
C ASP A 10 29.93 1.02 -4.87
N GLY A 11 29.45 -0.08 -5.45
CA GLY A 11 29.90 -0.57 -6.76
C GLY A 11 31.32 -1.14 -6.79
N ILE A 12 31.95 -1.33 -5.62
CA ILE A 12 33.28 -1.89 -5.49
C ILE A 12 33.18 -3.42 -5.55
N LEU A 13 33.71 -4.02 -6.62
CA LEU A 13 33.82 -5.47 -6.77
C LEU A 13 34.91 -6.04 -5.86
N TRP A 14 34.66 -7.22 -5.28
CA TRP A 14 35.56 -7.91 -4.36
C TRP A 14 35.92 -9.29 -4.95
N PRO A 15 36.91 -9.37 -5.86
CA PRO A 15 37.22 -10.58 -6.61
C PRO A 15 37.51 -11.80 -5.72
N ALA A 16 38.28 -11.62 -4.63
CA ALA A 16 38.59 -12.71 -3.71
C ALA A 16 37.34 -13.28 -3.01
N ALA A 17 36.36 -12.43 -2.67
CA ALA A 17 35.09 -12.88 -2.10
C ALA A 17 34.22 -13.58 -3.15
N ALA A 18 34.28 -13.14 -4.41
CA ALA A 18 33.59 -13.79 -5.51
C ALA A 18 34.19 -15.19 -5.81
N GLU A 19 35.52 -15.31 -5.86
CA GLU A 19 36.22 -16.60 -6.06
C GLU A 19 35.90 -17.58 -4.94
N ALA A 20 35.96 -17.12 -3.68
CA ALA A 20 35.55 -17.93 -2.54
C ALA A 20 34.08 -18.36 -2.64
N ALA A 21 33.18 -17.48 -3.08
CA ALA A 21 31.78 -17.83 -3.30
C ALA A 21 31.60 -18.85 -4.42
N VAL A 22 32.33 -18.74 -5.53
CA VAL A 22 32.29 -19.73 -6.63
C VAL A 22 32.65 -21.13 -6.14
N ALA A 23 33.68 -21.24 -5.29
CA ALA A 23 34.09 -22.52 -4.70
C ALA A 23 32.99 -23.18 -3.84
N GLN A 24 32.04 -22.40 -3.32
CA GLN A 24 30.95 -22.86 -2.44
C GLN A 24 29.63 -23.15 -3.20
N LEU A 25 29.60 -23.01 -4.54
CA LEU A 25 28.38 -23.26 -5.33
C LEU A 25 27.98 -24.74 -5.40
N THR A 26 28.84 -25.66 -4.97
CA THR A 26 28.58 -27.11 -4.93
C THR A 26 28.56 -27.66 -3.51
N ASP A 27 28.54 -26.78 -2.49
CA ASP A 27 28.50 -27.18 -1.08
C ASP A 27 27.28 -28.07 -0.78
N PRO A 28 27.38 -29.12 0.05
CA PRO A 28 26.25 -29.98 0.38
C PRO A 28 25.10 -29.22 1.07
N ASP A 29 25.37 -28.15 1.81
CA ASP A 29 24.36 -27.32 2.46
C ASP A 29 23.68 -26.36 1.47
N GLU A 30 22.37 -26.52 1.31
CA GLU A 30 21.55 -25.72 0.41
C GLU A 30 21.58 -24.22 0.74
N GLY A 31 21.61 -23.88 2.04
CA GLY A 31 21.70 -22.51 2.51
C GLY A 31 23.05 -21.87 2.18
N VAL A 32 24.15 -22.62 2.23
CA VAL A 32 25.48 -22.17 1.80
C VAL A 32 25.46 -21.89 0.30
N ARG A 33 24.96 -22.83 -0.51
CA ARG A 33 24.84 -22.65 -1.97
C ARG A 33 24.03 -21.41 -2.34
N ARG A 34 22.88 -21.18 -1.69
CA ARG A 34 22.06 -19.96 -1.93
C ARG A 34 22.82 -18.67 -1.60
N ARG A 35 23.55 -18.63 -0.49
CA ARG A 35 24.31 -17.43 -0.08
C ARG A 35 25.50 -17.19 -1.01
N ALA A 36 26.21 -18.25 -1.37
CA ALA A 36 27.30 -18.23 -2.32
C ALA A 36 26.85 -17.68 -3.68
N ALA A 37 25.75 -18.20 -4.23
CA ALA A 37 25.17 -17.74 -5.50
C ALA A 37 24.87 -16.22 -5.50
N ARG A 38 24.27 -15.69 -4.42
CA ARG A 38 24.03 -14.24 -4.31
C ARG A 38 25.33 -13.45 -4.24
N LEU A 39 26.31 -13.95 -3.47
CA LEU A 39 27.59 -13.29 -3.28
C LEU A 39 28.42 -13.25 -4.57
N VAL A 40 28.36 -14.27 -5.43
CA VAL A 40 29.02 -14.26 -6.75
C VAL A 40 28.62 -13.03 -7.56
N VAL A 41 27.32 -12.71 -7.59
CA VAL A 41 26.83 -11.57 -8.37
C VAL A 41 27.15 -10.24 -7.70
N TRP A 42 26.98 -10.15 -6.38
CA TRP A 42 27.21 -8.92 -5.63
C TRP A 42 28.69 -8.54 -5.52
N ALA A 43 29.58 -9.51 -5.35
CA ALA A 43 31.02 -9.29 -5.20
C ALA A 43 31.78 -9.38 -6.53
N GLY A 44 31.36 -10.27 -7.44
CA GLY A 44 32.09 -10.55 -8.69
C GLY A 44 31.49 -9.87 -9.93
N GLY A 45 30.29 -9.30 -9.82
CA GLY A 45 29.58 -8.72 -10.95
C GLY A 45 28.91 -9.77 -11.84
N ARG A 46 28.63 -9.39 -13.09
CA ARG A 46 27.73 -10.15 -13.98
C ARG A 46 28.43 -11.31 -14.69
N ASP A 47 29.67 -11.13 -15.11
CA ASP A 47 30.37 -12.12 -15.96
C ASP A 47 30.63 -13.45 -15.24
N PRO A 48 31.09 -13.46 -13.96
CA PRO A 48 31.24 -14.71 -13.21
C PRO A 48 29.90 -15.44 -13.03
N ALA A 49 28.81 -14.68 -12.84
CA ALA A 49 27.48 -15.25 -12.68
C ALA A 49 26.95 -15.89 -13.98
N PHE A 50 27.16 -15.26 -15.14
CA PHE A 50 26.79 -15.86 -16.42
C PHE A 50 27.61 -17.10 -16.75
N THR A 51 28.90 -17.11 -16.41
CA THR A 51 29.74 -18.31 -16.54
C THR A 51 29.21 -19.44 -15.66
N ALA A 52 28.94 -19.16 -14.38
CA ALA A 52 28.38 -20.14 -13.45
C ALA A 52 27.02 -20.69 -13.91
N ILE A 53 26.12 -19.86 -14.44
CA ILE A 53 24.83 -20.32 -14.99
C ILE A 53 25.00 -21.31 -16.14
N ARG A 54 25.99 -21.11 -17.02
CA ARG A 54 26.24 -22.00 -18.16
C ARG A 54 26.83 -23.34 -17.73
N GLU A 55 27.70 -23.33 -16.72
CA GLU A 55 28.48 -24.50 -16.31
C GLU A 55 27.77 -25.39 -15.30
N LEU A 56 26.97 -24.80 -14.40
CA LEU A 56 26.30 -25.54 -13.34
C LEU A 56 25.03 -26.24 -13.83
N THR A 57 24.74 -27.40 -13.24
CA THR A 57 23.51 -28.17 -13.49
C THR A 57 22.49 -28.04 -12.35
N ASP A 58 22.90 -27.62 -11.16
CA ASP A 58 22.01 -27.44 -9.99
C ASP A 58 20.93 -26.36 -10.30
N PRO A 59 19.64 -26.75 -10.40
CA PRO A 59 18.56 -25.82 -10.69
C PRO A 59 18.42 -24.69 -9.67
N LEU A 60 18.65 -24.97 -8.39
CA LEU A 60 18.51 -23.98 -7.34
C LEU A 60 19.57 -22.89 -7.49
N VAL A 61 20.83 -23.28 -7.65
CA VAL A 61 21.95 -22.34 -7.76
C VAL A 61 21.82 -21.46 -9.00
N ARG A 62 21.50 -22.07 -10.15
CA ARG A 62 21.26 -21.32 -11.40
C ARG A 62 20.12 -20.31 -11.23
N THR A 63 19.04 -20.72 -10.57
CA THR A 63 17.88 -19.86 -10.31
C THR A 63 18.24 -18.68 -9.40
N VAL A 64 19.00 -18.92 -8.32
CA VAL A 64 19.41 -17.85 -7.39
C VAL A 64 20.39 -16.88 -8.05
N LEU A 65 21.32 -17.37 -8.87
CA LEU A 65 22.20 -16.52 -9.70
C LEU A 65 21.37 -15.63 -10.65
N ALA A 66 20.40 -16.23 -11.34
CA ALA A 66 19.51 -15.52 -12.24
C ALA A 66 18.67 -14.44 -11.52
N VAL A 67 18.16 -14.74 -10.32
CA VAL A 67 17.47 -13.75 -9.47
C VAL A 67 18.39 -12.58 -9.12
N ALA A 68 19.63 -12.86 -8.71
CA ALA A 68 20.59 -11.84 -8.29
C ALA A 68 21.05 -10.95 -9.45
N LEU A 69 21.08 -11.46 -10.69
CA LEU A 69 21.39 -10.71 -11.91
C LEU A 69 20.34 -9.66 -12.28
N GLY A 70 19.10 -9.79 -11.79
CA GLY A 70 17.99 -8.88 -12.08
C GLY A 70 17.78 -8.67 -13.58
N ALA A 71 17.66 -7.41 -14.02
CA ALA A 71 17.40 -7.05 -15.42
C ALA A 71 18.38 -7.64 -16.45
N SER A 72 19.60 -8.01 -16.02
CA SER A 72 20.59 -8.61 -16.91
C SER A 72 20.22 -10.02 -17.39
N VAL A 73 19.29 -10.70 -16.72
CA VAL A 73 18.82 -12.05 -17.08
C VAL A 73 17.97 -12.07 -18.36
N ALA A 74 17.51 -10.91 -18.87
CA ALA A 74 16.57 -10.82 -20.00
C ALA A 74 17.04 -11.49 -21.31
N HIS A 75 18.33 -11.74 -21.49
CA HIS A 75 18.86 -12.44 -22.67
C HIS A 75 18.81 -13.98 -22.54
N LEU A 76 18.59 -14.52 -21.34
CA LEU A 76 18.55 -15.97 -21.07
C LEU A 76 17.18 -16.61 -21.36
N ARG A 77 16.43 -16.09 -22.34
CA ARG A 77 15.10 -16.61 -22.71
C ARG A 77 15.12 -18.01 -23.33
N ALA A 78 16.29 -18.45 -23.79
CA ALA A 78 16.51 -19.79 -24.36
C ALA A 78 17.27 -20.72 -23.41
N ASP A 79 17.39 -20.35 -22.12
CA ASP A 79 18.05 -21.20 -21.12
C ASP A 79 17.36 -22.58 -21.02
N SER A 80 18.11 -23.64 -20.74
CA SER A 80 17.54 -24.98 -20.60
C SER A 80 16.64 -25.11 -19.37
N LEU A 81 16.89 -24.31 -18.32
CA LEU A 81 16.12 -24.33 -17.09
C LEU A 81 14.95 -23.34 -17.14
N ALA A 82 13.74 -23.85 -16.93
CA ALA A 82 12.52 -23.06 -17.07
C ALA A 82 12.40 -21.92 -16.04
N SER A 83 12.91 -22.08 -14.80
CA SER A 83 12.92 -20.99 -13.81
C SER A 83 13.79 -19.81 -14.26
N VAL A 84 14.92 -20.07 -14.93
CA VAL A 84 15.78 -19.02 -15.52
C VAL A 84 15.10 -18.36 -16.71
N ARG A 85 14.48 -19.16 -17.61
CA ARG A 85 13.68 -18.61 -18.71
C ARG A 85 12.51 -17.76 -18.20
N PHE A 86 11.83 -18.19 -17.14
CA PHE A 86 10.74 -17.45 -16.52
C PHE A 86 11.21 -16.06 -16.09
N LEU A 87 12.33 -15.97 -15.34
CA LEU A 87 12.90 -14.68 -14.95
C LEU A 87 13.31 -13.83 -16.15
N ALA A 88 13.91 -14.44 -17.18
CA ALA A 88 14.28 -13.75 -18.42
C ALA A 88 13.05 -13.19 -19.15
N HIS A 89 11.98 -13.96 -19.24
CA HIS A 89 10.70 -13.53 -19.81
C HIS A 89 10.06 -12.41 -18.99
N LEU A 90 10.14 -12.48 -17.65
CA LEU A 90 9.57 -11.49 -16.76
C LEU A 90 10.29 -10.13 -16.89
N GLU A 91 11.63 -10.13 -16.90
CA GLU A 91 12.42 -8.92 -17.12
C GLU A 91 12.25 -8.38 -18.55
N THR A 92 12.08 -9.26 -19.54
CA THR A 92 11.76 -8.83 -20.91
C THR A 92 10.38 -8.17 -20.97
N LEU A 93 9.37 -8.73 -20.29
CA LEU A 93 8.01 -8.20 -20.25
C LEU A 93 7.97 -6.78 -19.69
N ARG A 94 8.77 -6.50 -18.66
CA ARG A 94 8.87 -5.19 -18.02
C ARG A 94 9.19 -4.04 -18.98
N ALA A 95 9.99 -4.29 -20.02
CA ALA A 95 10.37 -3.30 -21.02
C ALA A 95 9.67 -3.50 -22.38
N ALA A 96 8.81 -4.52 -22.51
CA ALA A 96 8.24 -4.90 -23.79
C ALA A 96 7.09 -3.96 -24.22
N PRO A 97 6.97 -3.63 -25.52
CA PRO A 97 5.81 -2.93 -26.05
C PRO A 97 4.55 -3.82 -26.03
N PRO A 98 3.33 -3.25 -25.99
CA PRO A 98 2.06 -3.99 -25.86
C PRO A 98 1.87 -5.15 -26.83
N LYS A 99 2.32 -4.98 -28.08
CA LYS A 99 2.25 -6.02 -29.13
C LYS A 99 2.96 -7.34 -28.79
N ARG A 100 3.88 -7.33 -27.81
CA ARG A 100 4.65 -8.53 -27.40
C ARG A 100 4.12 -9.18 -26.12
N TRP A 101 3.21 -8.52 -25.40
CA TRP A 101 2.76 -8.99 -24.08
C TRP A 101 2.14 -10.38 -24.13
N ALA A 102 1.21 -10.64 -25.05
CA ALA A 102 0.52 -11.93 -25.14
C ALA A 102 1.49 -13.12 -25.34
N ALA A 103 2.51 -12.95 -26.17
CA ALA A 103 3.52 -13.99 -26.41
C ALA A 103 4.40 -14.23 -25.17
N LEU A 104 4.76 -13.16 -24.45
CA LEU A 104 5.53 -13.26 -23.20
C LEU A 104 4.70 -13.85 -22.06
N ASP A 105 3.42 -13.51 -21.96
CA ASP A 105 2.50 -14.11 -20.98
C ASP A 105 2.35 -15.61 -21.22
N ALA A 106 2.24 -16.03 -22.48
CA ALA A 106 2.17 -17.45 -22.85
C ALA A 106 3.46 -18.20 -22.47
N ALA A 107 4.63 -17.59 -22.70
CA ALA A 107 5.91 -18.17 -22.33
C ALA A 107 6.07 -18.28 -20.80
N LEU A 108 5.71 -17.23 -20.06
CA LEU A 108 5.72 -17.25 -18.58
C LEU A 108 4.80 -18.34 -18.03
N LEU A 109 3.60 -18.50 -18.61
CA LEU A 109 2.68 -19.56 -18.23
C LEU A 109 3.22 -20.96 -18.49
N ALA A 110 3.95 -21.16 -19.61
CA ALA A 110 4.58 -22.43 -19.93
C ALA A 110 5.68 -22.81 -18.92
N ASP A 111 6.42 -21.81 -18.42
CA ASP A 111 7.51 -22.00 -17.44
C ASP A 111 7.02 -21.97 -15.97
N ALA A 112 5.76 -21.59 -15.70
CA ALA A 112 5.27 -21.28 -14.35
C ALA A 112 5.32 -22.45 -13.35
N ARG A 113 5.03 -23.69 -13.80
CA ARG A 113 5.05 -24.87 -12.92
C ARG A 113 6.45 -25.16 -12.38
N GLU A 114 7.44 -25.13 -13.25
CA GLU A 114 8.83 -25.38 -12.87
C GLU A 114 9.37 -24.20 -12.05
N ALA A 115 8.99 -22.97 -12.40
CA ALA A 115 9.29 -21.80 -11.58
C ALA A 115 8.76 -21.95 -10.14
N ALA A 116 7.55 -22.49 -9.95
CA ALA A 116 6.98 -22.72 -8.62
C ALA A 116 7.83 -23.66 -7.73
N LEU A 117 8.64 -24.53 -8.32
CA LEU A 117 9.48 -25.48 -7.58
C LEU A 117 10.78 -24.83 -7.04
N HIS A 118 11.32 -23.86 -7.78
CA HIS A 118 12.68 -23.32 -7.52
C HIS A 118 12.69 -21.84 -7.15
N LEU A 119 11.58 -21.13 -7.35
CA LEU A 119 11.45 -19.72 -7.06
C LEU A 119 10.43 -19.47 -5.95
N ASP A 120 10.90 -18.84 -4.90
CA ASP A 120 10.03 -18.16 -3.94
C ASP A 120 9.47 -16.87 -4.57
N ASP A 121 8.29 -16.45 -4.12
CA ASP A 121 7.70 -15.15 -4.43
C ASP A 121 7.47 -14.86 -5.93
N VAL A 122 7.25 -15.90 -6.76
CA VAL A 122 6.95 -15.74 -8.20
C VAL A 122 5.71 -14.86 -8.40
N GLY A 123 4.65 -15.11 -7.62
CA GLY A 123 3.39 -14.37 -7.72
C GLY A 123 3.57 -12.86 -7.52
N PRO A 124 4.13 -12.41 -6.38
CA PRO A 124 4.43 -10.99 -6.14
C PRO A 124 5.34 -10.36 -7.19
N ARG A 125 6.41 -11.05 -7.64
CA ARG A 125 7.30 -10.53 -8.69
C ARG A 125 6.57 -10.30 -10.00
N TRP A 126 5.71 -11.25 -10.39
CA TRP A 126 4.94 -11.13 -11.62
C TRP A 126 3.89 -10.02 -11.52
N GLU A 127 3.19 -9.94 -10.39
CA GLU A 127 2.23 -8.87 -10.14
C GLU A 127 2.89 -7.49 -10.23
N TRP A 128 4.06 -7.31 -9.64
CA TRP A 128 4.80 -6.05 -9.69
C TRP A 128 5.09 -5.60 -11.13
N VAL A 129 5.45 -6.51 -12.03
CA VAL A 129 5.61 -6.17 -13.46
C VAL A 129 4.28 -5.78 -14.09
N LEU A 130 3.21 -6.55 -13.84
CA LEU A 130 1.88 -6.26 -14.40
C LEU A 130 1.30 -4.92 -13.90
N GLN A 131 1.58 -4.58 -12.64
CA GLN A 131 1.28 -3.30 -12.02
C GLN A 131 1.90 -2.15 -12.80
N HIS A 132 3.22 -2.19 -13.05
CA HIS A 132 3.94 -1.13 -13.77
C HIS A 132 3.45 -0.96 -15.21
N LEU A 133 2.92 -2.04 -15.81
CA LEU A 133 2.29 -2.02 -17.13
C LEU A 133 0.79 -1.63 -17.09
N GLY A 134 0.21 -1.38 -15.92
CA GLY A 134 -1.20 -1.00 -15.77
C GLY A 134 -2.20 -2.12 -16.10
N ARG A 135 -1.80 -3.40 -15.98
CA ARG A 135 -2.55 -4.56 -16.49
C ARG A 135 -3.53 -5.19 -15.47
N GLU A 136 -4.26 -4.37 -14.74
CA GLU A 136 -5.17 -4.77 -13.63
C GLU A 136 -6.06 -6.00 -13.92
N HIS A 137 -6.96 -5.93 -14.90
CA HIS A 137 -7.89 -7.03 -15.20
C HIS A 137 -7.18 -8.31 -15.69
N HIS A 138 -6.03 -8.14 -16.36
CA HIS A 138 -5.23 -9.28 -16.78
C HIS A 138 -4.62 -9.98 -15.58
N THR A 139 -4.14 -9.23 -14.58
CA THR A 139 -3.67 -9.79 -13.32
C THR A 139 -4.76 -10.64 -12.67
N TYR A 140 -6.01 -10.18 -12.64
CA TYR A 140 -7.10 -10.95 -12.01
C TYR A 140 -7.39 -12.25 -12.77
N SER A 141 -7.45 -12.16 -14.09
CA SER A 141 -7.67 -13.32 -14.96
C SER A 141 -6.53 -14.33 -14.84
N LEU A 142 -5.29 -13.86 -14.76
CA LEU A 142 -4.10 -14.67 -14.57
C LEU A 142 -4.08 -15.34 -13.19
N ALA A 143 -4.41 -14.61 -12.12
CA ALA A 143 -4.55 -15.16 -10.78
C ALA A 143 -5.52 -16.34 -10.75
N ALA A 144 -6.73 -16.13 -11.29
CA ALA A 144 -7.77 -17.15 -11.34
C ALA A 144 -7.31 -18.38 -12.14
N ARG A 145 -6.61 -18.17 -13.27
CA ARG A 145 -6.06 -19.26 -14.08
C ARG A 145 -5.00 -20.09 -13.32
N LEU A 146 -4.08 -19.43 -12.62
CA LEU A 146 -3.02 -20.10 -11.86
C LEU A 146 -3.58 -20.83 -10.63
N LEU A 147 -4.59 -20.25 -9.95
CA LEU A 147 -5.26 -20.89 -8.82
C LEU A 147 -5.92 -22.23 -9.17
N ALA A 148 -6.42 -22.36 -10.41
CA ALA A 148 -7.08 -23.56 -10.91
C ALA A 148 -6.15 -24.77 -11.02
N ASP A 149 -4.85 -24.56 -11.25
CA ASP A 149 -3.85 -25.61 -11.41
C ASP A 149 -3.07 -25.84 -10.09
N PRO A 150 -3.14 -27.04 -9.47
CA PRO A 150 -2.38 -27.34 -8.25
C PRO A 150 -0.90 -26.98 -8.31
N GLY A 151 -0.23 -27.19 -9.46
CA GLY A 151 1.20 -26.91 -9.61
C GLY A 151 1.57 -25.43 -9.69
N THR A 152 0.60 -24.52 -9.81
CA THR A 152 0.85 -23.06 -9.87
C THR A 152 -0.02 -22.27 -8.89
N ARG A 153 -0.76 -22.96 -8.01
CA ARG A 153 -1.73 -22.34 -7.11
C ARG A 153 -1.10 -21.32 -6.17
N ASP A 154 0.08 -21.60 -5.64
CA ASP A 154 0.78 -20.68 -4.74
C ASP A 154 1.25 -19.42 -5.47
N ILE A 155 1.61 -19.52 -6.76
CA ILE A 155 1.87 -18.35 -7.61
C ILE A 155 0.59 -17.53 -7.76
N GLY A 156 -0.52 -18.18 -8.10
CA GLY A 156 -1.82 -17.52 -8.24
C GLY A 156 -2.27 -16.82 -6.96
N ALA A 157 -2.08 -17.45 -5.81
CA ALA A 157 -2.38 -16.89 -4.50
C ALA A 157 -1.47 -15.70 -4.16
N GLY A 158 -0.16 -15.82 -4.38
CA GLY A 158 0.78 -14.72 -4.16
C GLY A 158 0.49 -13.51 -5.05
N LEU A 159 0.14 -13.75 -6.32
CA LEU A 159 -0.26 -12.72 -7.28
C LEU A 159 -1.59 -12.08 -6.87
N ALA A 160 -2.58 -12.86 -6.42
CA ALA A 160 -3.85 -12.33 -5.92
C ALA A 160 -3.67 -11.47 -4.66
N ARG A 161 -2.82 -11.90 -3.71
CA ARG A 161 -2.50 -11.13 -2.51
C ARG A 161 -1.85 -9.79 -2.86
N SER A 162 -0.82 -9.81 -3.72
CA SER A 162 -0.13 -8.58 -4.15
C SER A 162 -1.09 -7.63 -4.88
N ALA A 163 -1.95 -8.18 -5.74
CA ALA A 163 -2.98 -7.41 -6.43
C ALA A 163 -3.96 -6.72 -5.45
N CYS A 164 -4.34 -7.38 -4.35
CA CYS A 164 -5.18 -6.79 -3.29
C CYS A 164 -4.50 -5.60 -2.60
N HIS A 165 -3.17 -5.64 -2.45
CA HIS A 165 -2.39 -4.53 -1.91
C HIS A 165 -2.28 -3.35 -2.88
N HIS A 166 -2.44 -3.59 -4.18
CA HIS A 166 -2.23 -2.53 -5.17
C HIS A 166 -3.50 -1.91 -5.75
N TRP A 167 -4.50 -2.73 -6.09
CA TRP A 167 -5.73 -2.27 -6.73
C TRP A 167 -6.92 -2.39 -5.79
N ARG A 168 -7.80 -1.39 -5.80
CA ARG A 168 -8.98 -1.36 -4.93
C ARG A 168 -10.06 -2.38 -5.32
N ALA A 169 -10.14 -2.77 -6.60
CA ALA A 169 -11.10 -3.76 -7.07
C ALA A 169 -10.67 -5.20 -6.77
N ALA A 170 -9.36 -5.45 -6.59
CA ALA A 170 -8.80 -6.78 -6.49
C ALA A 170 -9.44 -7.65 -5.39
N PRO A 171 -9.68 -7.16 -4.16
CA PRO A 171 -10.32 -8.00 -3.14
C PRO A 171 -11.72 -8.49 -3.53
N ILE A 172 -12.50 -7.67 -4.24
CA ILE A 172 -13.83 -8.05 -4.73
C ILE A 172 -13.69 -9.11 -5.82
N GLU A 173 -12.84 -8.87 -6.81
CA GLU A 173 -12.69 -9.76 -7.97
C GLU A 173 -12.00 -11.09 -7.63
N LEU A 174 -11.10 -11.10 -6.64
CA LEU A 174 -10.24 -12.24 -6.32
C LEU A 174 -10.71 -13.08 -5.14
N LEU A 175 -11.58 -12.56 -4.26
CA LEU A 175 -12.11 -13.35 -3.16
C LEU A 175 -12.89 -14.59 -3.65
N PRO A 176 -13.78 -14.52 -4.66
CA PRO A 176 -14.46 -15.70 -5.20
C PRO A 176 -13.54 -16.82 -5.71
N PRO A 177 -12.56 -16.59 -6.60
CA PRO A 177 -11.66 -17.65 -7.04
C PRO A 177 -10.75 -18.17 -5.91
N LEU A 178 -10.34 -17.34 -4.95
CA LEU A 178 -9.58 -17.80 -3.78
C LEU A 178 -10.40 -18.75 -2.91
N ALA A 179 -11.64 -18.39 -2.60
CA ALA A 179 -12.51 -19.16 -1.70
C ALA A 179 -12.94 -20.51 -2.29
N ARG A 180 -12.98 -20.67 -3.63
CA ARG A 180 -13.22 -21.98 -4.27
C ARG A 180 -12.19 -23.05 -3.89
N HIS A 181 -11.04 -22.63 -3.38
CA HIS A 181 -9.93 -23.52 -3.03
C HIS A 181 -9.68 -23.63 -1.52
N SER A 182 -10.49 -22.98 -0.67
CA SER A 182 -10.30 -22.95 0.79
C SER A 182 -10.62 -24.27 1.52
N GLY A 183 -11.33 -25.20 0.87
CA GLY A 183 -11.67 -26.52 1.43
C GLY A 183 -10.71 -27.66 1.07
N ARG A 184 -9.61 -27.37 0.36
CA ARG A 184 -8.52 -28.32 0.07
C ARG A 184 -7.37 -28.07 1.05
N GLU A 185 -6.32 -28.90 1.11
CA GLU A 185 -5.12 -28.56 1.88
C GLU A 185 -4.64 -27.15 1.49
N VAL A 186 -4.88 -26.18 2.38
CA VAL A 186 -4.64 -24.76 2.11
C VAL A 186 -3.16 -24.50 2.37
N GLY A 187 -2.40 -24.34 1.29
CA GLY A 187 -1.02 -23.89 1.38
C GLY A 187 -0.92 -22.49 2.04
N PRO A 188 0.21 -22.15 2.69
CA PRO A 188 0.39 -20.87 3.37
C PRO A 188 0.14 -19.64 2.48
N ALA A 189 0.45 -19.72 1.17
CA ALA A 189 0.22 -18.63 0.23
C ALA A 189 -1.28 -18.36 0.03
N LEU A 190 -2.08 -19.42 -0.15
CA LEU A 190 -3.53 -19.33 -0.30
C LEU A 190 -4.19 -18.79 0.97
N ALA A 191 -3.78 -19.25 2.15
CA ALA A 191 -4.27 -18.74 3.43
C ALA A 191 -4.00 -17.24 3.58
N LYS A 192 -2.77 -16.79 3.29
CA LYS A 192 -2.39 -15.37 3.32
C LYS A 192 -3.22 -14.53 2.34
N ALA A 193 -3.46 -15.03 1.13
CA ALA A 193 -4.24 -14.33 0.12
C ALA A 193 -5.72 -14.20 0.53
N LEU A 194 -6.31 -15.27 1.06
CA LEU A 194 -7.67 -15.27 1.61
C LEU A 194 -7.82 -14.27 2.76
N THR A 195 -6.89 -14.26 3.71
CA THR A 195 -6.86 -13.29 4.80
C THR A 195 -6.82 -11.86 4.26
N THR A 196 -5.90 -11.55 3.34
CA THR A 196 -5.80 -10.20 2.74
C THR A 196 -7.11 -9.80 2.05
N ALA A 197 -7.66 -10.65 1.19
CA ALA A 197 -8.88 -10.32 0.46
C ALA A 197 -10.07 -10.10 1.42
N SER A 198 -10.13 -10.86 2.52
CA SER A 198 -11.23 -10.81 3.49
C SER A 198 -11.12 -9.67 4.50
N ILE A 199 -9.95 -9.04 4.65
CA ILE A 199 -9.80 -7.80 5.42
C ILE A 199 -10.48 -6.63 4.70
N SER A 200 -10.70 -6.74 3.39
CA SER A 200 -11.32 -5.67 2.62
C SER A 200 -12.80 -5.45 2.99
N GLU A 201 -13.14 -4.29 3.53
CA GLU A 201 -14.53 -3.89 3.83
C GLU A 201 -15.41 -3.89 2.57
N ALA A 202 -14.82 -3.56 1.42
CA ALA A 202 -15.53 -3.58 0.15
C ALA A 202 -15.85 -5.02 -0.26
N ALA A 203 -14.89 -5.95 -0.19
CA ALA A 203 -15.14 -7.37 -0.46
C ALA A 203 -16.13 -7.96 0.55
N MET A 204 -16.02 -7.63 1.84
CA MET A 204 -16.95 -8.09 2.87
C MET A 204 -18.39 -7.65 2.62
N ARG A 205 -18.60 -6.42 2.12
CA ARG A 205 -19.94 -5.95 1.75
C ARG A 205 -20.52 -6.69 0.54
N VAL A 206 -19.69 -7.00 -0.45
CA VAL A 206 -20.13 -7.65 -1.71
C VAL A 206 -20.29 -9.16 -1.55
N HIS A 207 -19.41 -9.79 -0.76
CA HIS A 207 -19.24 -11.24 -0.66
C HIS A 207 -19.31 -11.77 0.78
N GLY A 208 -19.97 -11.07 1.70
CA GLY A 208 -19.95 -11.39 3.13
C GLY A 208 -20.31 -12.85 3.47
N ALA A 209 -21.26 -13.45 2.75
CA ALA A 209 -21.62 -14.86 2.92
C ALA A 209 -20.46 -15.82 2.57
N LEU A 210 -19.69 -15.49 1.53
CA LEU A 210 -18.51 -16.26 1.14
C LEU A 210 -17.38 -16.07 2.15
N ALA A 211 -17.13 -14.83 2.56
CA ALA A 211 -16.07 -14.51 3.51
C ALA A 211 -16.28 -15.16 4.89
N ALA A 212 -17.54 -15.31 5.31
CA ALA A 212 -17.89 -16.00 6.55
C ALA A 212 -17.49 -17.49 6.57
N THR A 213 -17.26 -18.10 5.41
CA THR A 213 -16.81 -19.50 5.29
C THR A 213 -15.30 -19.66 5.35
N VAL A 214 -14.55 -18.56 5.33
CA VAL A 214 -13.08 -18.56 5.35
C VAL A 214 -12.60 -18.47 6.79
N PRO A 215 -11.73 -19.38 7.28
CA PRO A 215 -11.13 -19.24 8.60
C PRO A 215 -10.22 -18.00 8.62
N LEU A 216 -10.69 -16.93 9.25
CA LEU A 216 -9.95 -15.69 9.41
C LEU A 216 -9.09 -15.75 10.66
N THR A 217 -7.81 -15.40 10.50
CA THR A 217 -7.00 -14.93 11.62
C THR A 217 -7.13 -13.41 11.63
N PRO A 218 -7.86 -12.80 12.60
CA PRO A 218 -7.96 -11.36 12.69
C PRO A 218 -6.55 -10.77 12.82
N TYR A 219 -6.23 -9.76 12.02
CA TYR A 219 -5.05 -8.95 12.30
C TYR A 219 -5.32 -8.18 13.60
N PRO A 220 -4.33 -8.04 14.50
CA PRO A 220 -4.47 -7.14 15.62
C PRO A 220 -4.70 -5.74 15.04
N GLU A 221 -5.88 -5.17 15.29
CA GLU A 221 -6.12 -3.77 14.98
C GLU A 221 -4.97 -2.98 15.59
N ALA A 222 -4.23 -2.23 14.76
CA ALA A 222 -3.32 -1.23 15.26
C ALA A 222 -4.18 -0.27 16.08
N ARG A 223 -4.12 -0.42 17.41
CA ARG A 223 -4.94 0.31 18.38
C ARG A 223 -4.92 1.79 18.02
N ARG A 224 -5.95 2.25 17.31
CA ARG A 224 -6.37 3.63 17.52
C ARG A 224 -6.84 3.64 18.96
N ARG A 225 -6.15 4.43 19.77
CA ARG A 225 -6.77 4.97 20.97
C ARG A 225 -7.99 5.76 20.49
N SER A 226 -9.11 5.08 20.36
CA SER A 226 -10.42 5.68 20.55
C SER A 226 -10.35 6.30 21.92
N ARG A 227 -10.00 7.59 21.98
CA ARG A 227 -10.26 8.40 23.16
C ARG A 227 -11.76 8.68 23.15
N GLY A 228 -12.53 7.62 23.45
CA GLY A 228 -13.89 7.70 23.97
C GLY A 228 -13.85 7.96 25.47
N GLY A 229 -12.97 8.87 25.91
CA GLY A 229 -13.10 9.47 27.23
C GLY A 229 -14.16 10.57 27.15
N PRO A 230 -14.87 10.88 28.25
CA PRO A 230 -15.74 12.05 28.30
C PRO A 230 -14.96 13.27 27.80
N ARG A 231 -15.49 13.95 26.79
CA ARG A 231 -14.90 15.22 26.34
C ARG A 231 -15.19 16.26 27.42
N PRO A 232 -14.19 17.04 27.86
CA PRO A 232 -14.45 18.13 28.79
C PRO A 232 -15.43 19.11 28.14
N SER A 233 -16.47 19.47 28.89
CA SER A 233 -17.42 20.52 28.50
C SER A 233 -16.92 21.84 29.08
N TYR A 234 -16.75 22.85 28.23
CA TYR A 234 -16.41 24.20 28.67
C TYR A 234 -17.63 25.10 28.54
N ASP A 235 -17.87 25.94 29.54
CA ASP A 235 -18.67 27.15 29.33
C ASP A 235 -17.80 28.26 28.72
N SER A 236 -18.44 29.33 28.24
CA SER A 236 -17.74 30.45 27.59
C SER A 236 -16.72 31.13 28.52
N ALA A 237 -16.99 31.19 29.82
CA ALA A 237 -16.11 31.85 30.79
C ALA A 237 -14.82 31.04 31.01
N SER A 238 -14.97 29.74 31.25
CA SER A 238 -13.86 28.80 31.43
C SER A 238 -13.02 28.68 30.16
N ALA A 239 -13.67 28.65 28.98
CA ALA A 239 -12.99 28.64 27.69
C ALA A 239 -12.16 29.92 27.46
N ALA A 240 -12.71 31.09 27.81
CA ALA A 240 -12.02 32.37 27.67
C ALA A 240 -10.81 32.47 28.63
N SER A 241 -10.99 32.07 29.89
CA SER A 241 -9.90 32.06 30.88
C SER A 241 -8.76 31.13 30.49
N LEU A 242 -9.07 29.93 29.99
CA LEU A 242 -8.06 28.98 29.52
C LEU A 242 -7.29 29.54 28.32
N LEU A 243 -7.97 30.08 27.31
CA LEU A 243 -7.29 30.69 26.15
C LEU A 243 -6.48 31.94 26.48
N ALA A 244 -6.86 32.70 27.52
CA ALA A 244 -6.11 33.86 27.96
C ALA A 244 -4.74 33.49 28.56
N ALA A 245 -4.66 32.33 29.23
CA ALA A 245 -3.42 31.78 29.77
C ALA A 245 -2.49 31.21 28.67
N GLU A 246 -3.05 30.86 27.52
CA GLU A 246 -2.32 30.30 26.39
C GLU A 246 -1.65 31.37 25.49
N PRO A 247 -0.48 31.07 24.88
CA PRO A 247 0.19 31.99 23.96
C PRO A 247 -0.62 32.19 22.68
N VAL A 248 -0.47 33.36 22.06
CA VAL A 248 -1.15 33.69 20.79
C VAL A 248 -0.61 32.84 19.62
N SER A 249 0.68 32.48 19.68
CA SER A 249 1.38 31.68 18.67
C SER A 249 1.12 30.18 18.76
N ILE A 250 0.07 29.75 19.48
CA ILE A 250 -0.15 28.33 19.76
C ILE A 250 -0.30 27.53 18.46
N GLY A 251 0.54 26.52 18.31
CA GLY A 251 0.51 25.60 17.18
C GLY A 251 -0.28 24.32 17.48
N ARG A 252 -0.63 24.07 18.75
CA ARG A 252 -1.34 22.88 19.24
C ARG A 252 -2.11 23.21 20.51
N LEU A 253 -3.42 22.99 20.50
CA LEU A 253 -4.29 23.04 21.67
C LEU A 253 -5.22 21.83 21.59
N ARG A 254 -5.09 20.89 22.51
CA ARG A 254 -5.70 19.57 22.39
C ARG A 254 -7.24 19.60 22.39
N GLU A 255 -7.80 20.52 23.16
CA GLU A 255 -9.25 20.75 23.34
C GLU A 255 -9.73 21.99 22.56
N ALA A 256 -8.98 22.40 21.53
CA ALA A 256 -9.33 23.54 20.68
C ALA A 256 -10.78 23.51 20.16
N PRO A 257 -11.30 22.39 19.60
CA PRO A 257 -12.68 22.39 19.11
C PRO A 257 -13.73 22.65 20.19
N GLU A 258 -13.56 22.08 21.39
CA GLU A 258 -14.50 22.29 22.50
C GLU A 258 -14.45 23.74 23.00
N ILE A 259 -13.24 24.28 23.17
CA ILE A 259 -13.01 25.65 23.66
C ILE A 259 -13.55 26.69 22.66
N PHE A 260 -13.14 26.61 21.39
CA PHE A 260 -13.58 27.57 20.37
C PHE A 260 -15.04 27.38 19.98
N GLY A 261 -15.57 26.15 20.08
CA GLY A 261 -17.00 25.89 19.94
C GLY A 261 -17.81 26.66 20.97
N ALA A 262 -17.49 26.49 22.27
CA ALA A 262 -18.17 27.17 23.36
C ALA A 262 -18.10 28.71 23.23
N LEU A 263 -16.96 29.26 22.80
CA LEU A 263 -16.82 30.69 22.56
C LEU A 263 -17.69 31.18 21.38
N LEU A 264 -17.70 30.45 20.27
CA LEU A 264 -18.50 30.80 19.09
C LEU A 264 -20.01 30.64 19.32
N ASP A 265 -20.42 29.75 20.23
CA ASP A 265 -21.81 29.60 20.64
C ASP A 265 -22.26 30.78 21.53
N ALA A 266 -21.34 31.39 22.28
CA ALA A 266 -21.62 32.55 23.14
C ALA A 266 -21.53 33.91 22.43
N GLY A 267 -20.84 33.99 21.29
CA GLY A 267 -20.76 35.23 20.51
C GLY A 267 -19.53 35.34 19.60
N PRO A 268 -19.28 36.53 19.04
CA PRO A 268 -18.11 36.76 18.20
C PRO A 268 -16.82 36.65 19.01
N LEU A 269 -15.80 36.02 18.41
CA LEU A 269 -14.47 35.92 19.02
C LEU A 269 -13.83 37.31 19.13
N THR A 270 -13.12 37.55 20.23
CA THR A 270 -12.21 38.70 20.34
C THR A 270 -11.07 38.58 19.32
N PHE A 271 -10.42 39.70 18.99
CA PHE A 271 -9.28 39.71 18.06
C PHE A 271 -8.20 38.69 18.46
N ARG A 272 -7.86 38.60 19.76
CA ARG A 272 -6.85 37.65 20.25
C ARG A 272 -7.28 36.19 20.02
N GLN A 273 -8.51 35.85 20.36
CA GLN A 273 -9.07 34.50 20.17
C GLN A 273 -9.12 34.14 18.67
N ALA A 274 -9.51 35.09 17.81
CA ALA A 274 -9.49 34.91 16.36
C ALA A 274 -8.07 34.61 15.84
N VAL A 275 -7.04 35.32 16.31
CA VAL A 275 -5.64 35.05 15.92
C VAL A 275 -5.18 33.66 16.39
N GLN A 276 -5.57 33.22 17.59
CA GLN A 276 -5.26 31.87 18.08
C GLN A 276 -5.93 30.79 17.22
N LEU A 277 -7.21 30.96 16.89
CA LEU A 277 -7.94 30.04 15.99
C LEU A 277 -7.34 30.03 14.58
N TYR A 278 -6.95 31.20 14.06
CA TYR A 278 -6.27 31.32 12.77
C TYR A 278 -4.95 30.54 12.77
N ASN A 279 -4.14 30.65 13.83
CA ASN A 279 -2.87 29.94 13.92
C ASN A 279 -3.06 28.42 13.94
N LEU A 280 -4.04 27.92 14.69
CA LEU A 280 -4.41 26.50 14.68
C LEU A 280 -4.92 26.01 13.33
N THR A 281 -5.59 26.88 12.57
CA THR A 281 -6.18 26.56 11.27
C THR A 281 -5.16 26.64 10.12
N PHE A 282 -4.21 27.57 10.14
CA PHE A 282 -3.39 27.88 8.96
C PHE A 282 -1.88 27.71 9.12
N ARG A 283 -1.34 27.52 10.33
CA ARG A 283 0.13 27.47 10.53
C ARG A 283 0.74 26.10 10.28
N ARG A 284 0.05 25.02 10.60
CA ARG A 284 0.60 23.65 10.49
C ARG A 284 -0.43 22.68 9.94
N PRO A 285 -0.07 21.87 8.94
CA PRO A 285 -0.94 20.80 8.49
C PRO A 285 -1.16 19.77 9.60
N GLY A 286 -2.37 19.22 9.61
CA GLY A 286 -2.72 18.05 10.39
C GLY A 286 -4.06 18.17 11.09
N ARG A 287 -4.25 17.31 12.10
CA ARG A 287 -5.54 17.17 12.80
C ARG A 287 -6.11 18.49 13.30
N MET A 288 -5.29 19.37 13.87
CA MET A 288 -5.79 20.66 14.40
C MET A 288 -6.28 21.59 13.31
N GLN A 289 -5.60 21.66 12.16
CA GLN A 289 -6.10 22.40 11.01
C GLN A 289 -7.46 21.88 10.56
N ALA A 290 -7.60 20.56 10.43
CA ALA A 290 -8.84 19.95 9.95
C ALA A 290 -10.04 20.21 10.87
N VAL A 291 -9.79 20.14 12.18
CA VAL A 291 -10.82 20.28 13.20
C VAL A 291 -11.18 21.75 13.46
N CYS A 292 -10.21 22.67 13.32
CA CYS A 292 -10.46 24.10 13.49
C CYS A 292 -11.02 24.78 12.23
N ALA A 293 -10.85 24.20 11.05
CA ALA A 293 -11.34 24.75 9.78
C ALA A 293 -12.84 25.10 9.79
N PRO A 294 -13.77 24.20 10.22
CA PRO A 294 -15.18 24.55 10.34
C PRO A 294 -15.45 25.70 11.33
N LEU A 295 -14.69 25.79 12.42
CA LEU A 295 -14.83 26.85 13.43
C LEU A 295 -14.34 28.19 12.88
N TRP A 296 -13.26 28.18 12.11
CA TRP A 296 -12.80 29.39 11.41
C TRP A 296 -13.84 29.88 10.41
N LEU A 297 -14.54 28.98 9.70
CA LEU A 297 -15.62 29.36 8.80
C LEU A 297 -16.84 29.94 9.54
N ARG A 298 -17.20 29.38 10.70
CA ARG A 298 -18.23 29.98 11.58
C ARG A 298 -17.86 31.41 11.98
N HIS A 299 -16.58 31.68 12.24
CA HIS A 299 -16.09 33.01 12.62
C HIS A 299 -15.96 33.99 11.44
N ALA A 300 -15.26 33.59 10.37
CA ALA A 300 -14.87 34.46 9.26
C ALA A 300 -15.88 34.49 8.10
N GLY A 301 -16.86 33.58 8.12
CA GLY A 301 -17.90 33.48 7.11
C GLY A 301 -17.47 32.82 5.79
N PRO A 302 -18.36 32.82 4.78
CA PRO A 302 -18.16 32.10 3.51
C PRO A 302 -16.95 32.56 2.69
N THR A 303 -16.50 33.80 2.86
CA THR A 303 -15.34 34.35 2.13
C THR A 303 -14.02 33.64 2.49
N ALA A 304 -13.96 32.95 3.62
CA ALA A 304 -12.80 32.16 4.03
C ALA A 304 -12.70 30.77 3.37
N VAL A 305 -13.78 30.29 2.74
CA VAL A 305 -13.86 28.94 2.14
C VAL A 305 -12.71 28.64 1.17
N PRO A 306 -12.39 29.50 0.16
CA PRO A 306 -11.33 29.19 -0.79
C PRO A 306 -9.97 28.95 -0.11
N ARG A 307 -9.67 29.72 0.94
CA ARG A 307 -8.41 29.63 1.67
C ARG A 307 -8.33 28.36 2.52
N VAL A 308 -9.42 27.96 3.16
CA VAL A 308 -9.50 26.71 3.94
C VAL A 308 -9.34 25.51 3.00
N LEU A 309 -10.08 25.49 1.89
CA LEU A 309 -10.03 24.40 0.93
C LEU A 309 -8.67 24.28 0.24
N ALA A 310 -8.02 25.40 -0.09
CA ALA A 310 -6.67 25.41 -0.65
C ALA A 310 -5.61 24.77 0.28
N ARG A 311 -5.88 24.71 1.58
CA ARG A 311 -5.00 24.03 2.55
C ARG A 311 -5.34 22.56 2.73
N MET A 312 -6.62 22.19 2.72
CA MET A 312 -7.03 20.82 3.03
C MET A 312 -7.00 19.89 1.80
N THR A 313 -7.46 20.39 0.64
CA THR A 313 -7.66 19.56 -0.56
C THR A 313 -6.39 18.90 -1.15
N PRO A 314 -5.19 19.51 -1.10
CA PRO A 314 -3.97 18.85 -1.60
C PRO A 314 -3.57 17.60 -0.81
N HIS A 315 -4.02 17.50 0.44
CA HIS A 315 -3.56 16.47 1.38
C HIS A 315 -4.61 15.38 1.64
N LEU A 316 -5.72 15.34 0.88
CA LEU A 316 -6.77 14.33 1.09
C LEU A 316 -6.27 12.90 0.87
N GLY A 317 -5.27 12.72 0.01
CA GLY A 317 -4.62 11.43 -0.24
C GLY A 317 -3.44 11.12 0.69
N GLU A 318 -3.15 11.97 1.68
CA GLU A 318 -2.04 11.70 2.61
C GLU A 318 -2.53 10.87 3.79
N TYR A 319 -1.84 9.77 4.10
CA TYR A 319 -2.28 8.86 5.16
C TYR A 319 -2.26 9.48 6.57
N VAL A 320 -1.36 10.44 6.83
CA VAL A 320 -1.21 11.07 8.16
C VAL A 320 -2.38 12.02 8.46
N PHE A 321 -2.88 12.70 7.44
CA PHE A 321 -3.79 13.85 7.61
C PHE A 321 -5.13 13.72 6.87
N GLY A 322 -5.17 12.90 5.83
CA GLY A 322 -6.29 12.78 4.89
C GLY A 322 -7.60 12.49 5.60
N GLU A 323 -7.64 11.49 6.48
CA GLU A 323 -8.85 11.17 7.25
C GLU A 323 -9.37 12.37 8.05
N TYR A 324 -8.48 13.13 8.71
CA TYR A 324 -8.89 14.31 9.46
C TYR A 324 -9.45 15.39 8.54
N TYR A 325 -8.81 15.63 7.39
CA TYR A 325 -9.31 16.61 6.42
C TYR A 325 -10.65 16.20 5.84
N LEU A 326 -10.86 14.92 5.54
CA LEU A 326 -12.15 14.40 5.09
C LEU A 326 -13.24 14.60 6.16
N GLU A 327 -12.94 14.33 7.43
CA GLU A 327 -13.83 14.61 8.55
C GLU A 327 -14.14 16.12 8.69
N GLY A 328 -13.13 16.98 8.51
CA GLY A 328 -13.28 18.43 8.48
C GLY A 328 -14.18 18.90 7.33
N LEU A 329 -13.97 18.38 6.12
CA LEU A 329 -14.82 18.67 4.95
C LEU A 329 -16.25 18.19 5.16
N ALA A 330 -16.45 17.03 5.79
CA ALA A 330 -17.78 16.53 6.14
C ALA A 330 -18.51 17.51 7.08
N ARG A 331 -17.81 18.03 8.11
CA ARG A 331 -18.35 19.04 9.04
C ARG A 331 -18.66 20.39 8.38
N MET A 332 -17.95 20.76 7.32
CA MET A 332 -18.25 21.96 6.53
C MET A 332 -19.55 21.82 5.72
N GLY A 333 -20.01 20.59 5.46
CA GLY A 333 -21.22 20.32 4.68
C GLY A 333 -21.17 20.97 3.30
N ARG A 334 -22.24 21.65 2.89
CA ARG A 334 -22.35 22.30 1.57
C ARG A 334 -21.30 23.38 1.31
N GLN A 335 -20.69 23.96 2.35
CA GLN A 335 -19.60 24.94 2.17
C GLN A 335 -18.35 24.30 1.53
N ALA A 336 -18.19 22.97 1.63
CA ALA A 336 -17.12 22.21 1.00
C ALA A 336 -17.45 21.73 -0.42
N LEU A 337 -18.54 22.18 -1.06
CA LEU A 337 -18.86 21.85 -2.47
C LEU A 337 -17.66 21.99 -3.44
N PRO A 338 -16.82 23.05 -3.36
CA PRO A 338 -15.66 23.18 -4.24
C PRO A 338 -14.59 22.10 -4.05
N ALA A 339 -14.62 21.32 -2.97
CA ALA A 339 -13.71 20.20 -2.73
C ALA A 339 -14.16 18.90 -3.44
N LEU A 340 -15.38 18.84 -3.98
CA LEU A 340 -15.94 17.63 -4.61
C LEU A 340 -15.08 17.05 -5.74
N PRO A 341 -14.42 17.85 -6.62
CA PRO A 341 -13.54 17.30 -7.64
C PRO A 341 -12.37 16.51 -7.03
N ALA A 342 -11.71 17.04 -6.00
CA ALA A 342 -10.60 16.38 -5.31
C ALA A 342 -11.06 15.12 -4.57
N LEU A 343 -12.19 15.18 -3.86
CA LEU A 343 -12.84 14.03 -3.23
C LEU A 343 -13.21 12.94 -4.25
N THR A 344 -13.78 13.34 -5.38
CA THR A 344 -14.17 12.41 -6.44
C THR A 344 -12.96 11.74 -7.08
N ALA A 345 -11.86 12.48 -7.28
CA ALA A 345 -10.61 11.92 -7.75
C ALA A 345 -10.04 10.90 -6.76
N LEU A 346 -10.08 11.19 -5.46
CA LEU A 346 -9.67 10.25 -4.41
C LEU A 346 -10.54 8.98 -4.41
N ILE A 347 -11.86 9.11 -4.52
CA ILE A 347 -12.81 7.98 -4.54
C ILE A 347 -12.60 7.12 -5.80
N LYS A 348 -12.47 7.76 -6.98
CA LYS A 348 -12.35 7.07 -8.27
C LYS A 348 -10.96 6.49 -8.53
N ARG A 349 -9.99 6.74 -7.67
CA ARG A 349 -8.64 6.20 -7.81
C ARG A 349 -8.71 4.67 -7.82
N ARG A 350 -8.10 4.05 -8.84
CA ARG A 350 -8.06 2.59 -9.02
C ARG A 350 -7.02 1.92 -8.15
N THR A 351 -5.87 2.59 -7.97
CA THR A 351 -4.74 2.10 -7.18
C THR A 351 -4.81 2.62 -5.75
N ARG A 352 -4.31 1.83 -4.82
CA ARG A 352 -4.18 2.24 -3.41
C ARG A 352 -3.11 3.30 -3.26
N ILE A 353 -3.17 4.04 -2.16
CA ILE A 353 -2.11 4.98 -1.79
C ILE A 353 -1.01 4.18 -1.08
N PRO A 354 0.25 4.22 -1.55
CA PRO A 354 1.35 3.58 -0.85
C PRO A 354 1.60 4.33 0.46
N VAL A 355 1.66 3.61 1.57
CA VAL A 355 1.85 4.21 2.90
C VAL A 355 2.98 3.45 3.54
N ASN A 356 4.23 3.93 3.44
CA ASN A 356 5.41 3.24 3.98
C ASN A 356 5.30 3.05 5.53
N ASP A 357 4.52 2.07 5.94
CA ASP A 357 4.08 1.73 7.30
C ASP A 357 4.36 0.24 7.53
N SER A 358 4.01 -0.27 8.70
CA SER A 358 4.41 -1.57 9.23
C SER A 358 4.23 -2.77 8.29
N THR A 359 3.10 -2.91 7.59
CA THR A 359 2.83 -4.06 6.70
C THR A 359 1.90 -3.71 5.52
N PRO A 360 2.02 -4.39 4.36
CA PRO A 360 1.12 -4.18 3.22
C PRO A 360 -0.37 -4.39 3.52
N ASP A 361 -0.73 -5.31 4.42
CA ASP A 361 -2.12 -5.50 4.85
C ASP A 361 -2.62 -4.29 5.66
N ALA A 362 -1.77 -3.69 6.51
CA ALA A 362 -2.11 -2.47 7.25
C ALA A 362 -2.26 -1.25 6.31
N GLU A 363 -1.41 -1.14 5.28
CA GLU A 363 -1.54 -0.11 4.25
C GLU A 363 -2.88 -0.22 3.51
N MET A 364 -3.28 -1.45 3.15
CA MET A 364 -4.57 -1.73 2.55
C MET A 364 -5.72 -1.25 3.43
N MET A 365 -5.69 -1.56 4.73
CA MET A 365 -6.71 -1.10 5.69
C MET A 365 -6.73 0.43 5.87
N LEU A 366 -5.58 1.09 5.78
CA LEU A 366 -5.51 2.56 5.82
C LEU A 366 -6.17 3.19 4.58
N ASP A 367 -5.90 2.67 3.38
CA ASP A 367 -6.53 3.15 2.14
C ASP A 367 -8.05 2.94 2.17
N GLU A 368 -8.55 1.82 2.70
CA GLU A 368 -10.00 1.57 2.80
C GLU A 368 -10.70 2.50 3.79
N ARG A 369 -10.10 2.76 4.95
CA ARG A 369 -10.61 3.76 5.89
C ARG A 369 -10.64 5.15 5.29
N LEU A 370 -9.59 5.52 4.54
CA LEU A 370 -9.54 6.79 3.84
C LEU A 370 -10.63 6.88 2.76
N LEU A 371 -10.87 5.80 2.00
CA LEU A 371 -11.95 5.72 1.03
C LEU A 371 -13.33 5.85 1.68
N ALA A 372 -13.55 5.16 2.81
CA ALA A 372 -14.80 5.26 3.58
C ALA A 372 -15.02 6.70 4.05
N ALA A 373 -14.02 7.34 4.65
CA ALA A 373 -14.07 8.74 5.07
C ALA A 373 -14.35 9.69 3.88
N ALA A 374 -13.82 9.39 2.69
CA ALA A 374 -14.06 10.19 1.49
C ALA A 374 -15.50 10.05 0.97
N LEU A 375 -16.06 8.83 1.01
CA LEU A 375 -17.46 8.58 0.71
C LEU A 375 -18.38 9.28 1.71
N ASP A 376 -18.05 9.27 2.99
CA ASP A 376 -18.79 9.94 4.06
C ASP A 376 -18.77 11.46 3.88
N ALA A 377 -17.59 12.03 3.64
CA ALA A 377 -17.44 13.46 3.37
C ALA A 377 -18.24 13.88 2.13
N ARG A 378 -18.18 13.10 1.03
CA ARG A 378 -18.98 13.36 -0.16
C ARG A 378 -20.48 13.33 0.14
N ARG A 379 -20.95 12.35 0.93
CA ARG A 379 -22.35 12.27 1.35
C ARG A 379 -22.76 13.48 2.18
N ALA A 380 -21.96 13.90 3.14
CA ALA A 380 -22.23 15.07 3.99
C ALA A 380 -22.24 16.40 3.21
N ILE A 381 -21.38 16.53 2.19
CA ILE A 381 -21.35 17.72 1.32
C ILE A 381 -22.60 17.79 0.42
N LEU A 382 -23.07 16.64 -0.06
CA LEU A 382 -24.22 16.53 -0.95
C LEU A 382 -25.56 16.47 -0.21
N SER A 383 -25.57 16.10 1.07
CA SER A 383 -26.79 16.09 1.85
C SER A 383 -27.33 17.50 2.03
N GLU A 384 -28.62 17.66 1.79
CA GLU A 384 -29.38 18.81 2.29
C GLU A 384 -29.46 18.65 3.82
N ALA A 385 -28.58 19.31 4.56
CA ALA A 385 -28.89 19.57 5.95
C ALA A 385 -30.02 20.61 5.95
N ALA A 386 -31.19 20.19 6.44
CA ALA A 386 -32.31 21.07 6.73
C ALA A 386 -31.84 22.27 7.60
N PRO A 387 -32.42 23.46 7.39
CA PRO A 387 -31.96 24.72 7.98
C PRO A 387 -31.86 24.70 9.51
#